data_AF-A0AAV8Z8I4-F1
#
_entry.id   AF-A0AAV8Z8I4-F1
#
_cell.length_a   1.000
_cell.length_b   1.000
_cell.length_c   1.000
_cell.angle_alpha   90.00
_cell.angle_beta   90.00
_cell.angle_gamma   90.00
#
_symmetry.space_group_name_H-M   'P 1'
#
loop_
_entity.id
_entity.type
_entity.pdbx_description
1 polymer ?
#
loop_
_entity_poly.entity_id
_entity_poly.type
_entity_poly.pdbx_seq_one_letter_code
_entity_poly.pdbx_strand_id
1 'polypeptide(L)'
;MTAVEAICERLSLNELEELNRNLRNNGKATFLKAVKENAKREEEERLAVLNAAKQKNNLENKNLAVVKVAPEWERGQYPTRWEVVSNFINQHGTFTENSSKFNAKLVLAKAKDLQSADFSKNNLKEVANKQAFDNFKKDKKNVLNIDETGISKKLDSESITVNSDAKPAGGVKKVTSNGDIRATAKAEIPWTTSEQQLLEQALKTYPASSPERWDRIAECIPNRTKKECMKRYKELVETVKAKKAAQAAVASK
;
A
#
# COMPACT_ATOMS: atom_id res chain seq x y z
N MET A 1 -19.68 0.99 -4.95
CA MET A 1 -21.13 1.06 -5.14
C MET A 1 -21.42 1.12 -6.62
N THR A 2 -22.27 0.22 -7.09
CA THR A 2 -22.88 0.31 -8.42
C THR A 2 -23.90 1.43 -8.44
N ALA A 3 -24.27 1.91 -9.64
CA ALA A 3 -25.23 3.01 -9.78
C ALA A 3 -26.62 2.66 -9.21
N VAL A 4 -27.00 1.39 -9.24
CA VAL A 4 -28.29 0.92 -8.69
C VAL A 4 -28.26 0.91 -7.17
N GLU A 5 -27.20 0.36 -6.56
CA GLU A 5 -27.03 0.38 -5.10
C GLU A 5 -27.07 1.82 -4.55
N ALA A 6 -26.35 2.74 -5.20
CA ALA A 6 -26.32 4.14 -4.79
C ALA A 6 -27.70 4.82 -4.86
N ILE A 7 -28.56 4.44 -5.81
CA ILE A 7 -29.94 4.94 -5.90
C ILE A 7 -30.80 4.33 -4.79
N CYS A 8 -30.70 3.03 -4.57
CA CYS A 8 -31.50 2.31 -3.57
C CYS A 8 -31.16 2.71 -2.13
N GLU A 9 -29.90 3.06 -1.83
CA GLU A 9 -29.49 3.53 -0.51
C GLU A 9 -29.94 4.96 -0.20
N ARG A 10 -30.12 5.79 -1.25
CA ARG A 10 -30.33 7.23 -1.09
C ARG A 10 -31.76 7.69 -1.28
N LEU A 11 -32.50 7.05 -2.19
CA LEU A 11 -33.90 7.38 -2.41
C LEU A 11 -34.77 6.76 -1.33
N SER A 12 -35.74 7.54 -0.84
CA SER A 12 -36.79 7.02 0.01
C SER A 12 -37.70 6.04 -0.74
N LEU A 13 -38.47 5.25 0.00
CA LEU A 13 -39.42 4.30 -0.57
C LEU A 13 -40.38 4.97 -1.58
N ASN A 14 -40.92 6.13 -1.22
CA ASN A 14 -41.85 6.88 -2.07
C ASN A 14 -41.18 7.35 -3.37
N GLU A 15 -39.92 7.82 -3.30
CA GLU A 15 -39.16 8.24 -4.48
C GLU A 15 -38.80 7.05 -5.38
N LEU A 16 -38.49 5.88 -4.81
CA LEU A 16 -38.25 4.64 -5.55
C LEU A 16 -39.51 4.12 -6.23
N GLU A 17 -40.67 4.21 -5.58
CA GLU A 17 -41.96 3.86 -6.18
C GLU A 17 -42.29 4.79 -7.36
N GLU A 18 -42.05 6.09 -7.20
CA GLU A 18 -42.22 7.05 -8.29
C GLU A 18 -41.24 6.82 -9.43
N LEU A 19 -39.96 6.54 -9.13
CA LEU A 19 -38.97 6.16 -10.13
C LEU A 19 -39.42 4.90 -10.88
N ASN A 20 -39.85 3.86 -10.17
CA ASN A 20 -40.37 2.62 -10.77
C ASN A 20 -41.61 2.85 -11.64
N ARG A 21 -42.51 3.76 -11.22
CA ARG A 21 -43.67 4.15 -12.02
C ARG A 21 -43.26 4.84 -13.32
N ASN A 22 -42.29 5.75 -13.26
CA ASN A 22 -41.76 6.44 -14.42
C ASN A 22 -40.93 5.51 -15.33
N LEU A 23 -40.23 4.53 -14.76
CA LEU A 23 -39.49 3.52 -15.52
C LEU A 23 -40.41 2.64 -16.38
N ARG A 24 -41.64 2.36 -15.92
CA ARG A 24 -42.62 1.61 -16.71
C ARG A 24 -43.02 2.34 -18.01
N ASN A 25 -43.01 3.67 -18.00
CA ASN A 25 -43.45 4.49 -19.13
C ASN A 25 -42.30 4.94 -20.03
N ASN A 26 -41.15 5.26 -19.44
CA ASN A 26 -40.04 5.94 -20.13
C ASN A 26 -38.73 5.13 -20.12
N GLY A 27 -38.74 3.95 -19.49
CA GLY A 27 -37.68 2.94 -19.55
C GLY A 27 -36.28 3.48 -19.24
N LYS A 28 -35.33 3.16 -20.12
CA LYS A 28 -33.89 3.44 -19.94
C LYS A 28 -33.58 4.93 -19.79
N ALA A 29 -34.34 5.82 -20.44
CA ALA A 29 -34.06 7.26 -20.41
C ALA A 29 -34.23 7.83 -19.00
N THR A 30 -35.32 7.44 -18.31
CA THR A 30 -35.57 7.82 -16.92
C THR A 30 -34.54 7.23 -15.98
N PHE A 31 -34.15 5.97 -16.19
CA PHE A 31 -33.10 5.34 -15.38
C PHE A 31 -31.78 6.11 -15.45
N LEU A 32 -31.31 6.43 -16.67
CA LEU A 32 -30.06 7.16 -16.86
C LEU A 32 -30.13 8.59 -16.30
N LYS A 33 -31.29 9.24 -16.38
CA LYS A 33 -31.51 10.54 -15.74
C LYS A 33 -31.36 10.44 -14.23
N ALA A 34 -32.01 9.46 -13.59
CA ALA A 34 -31.91 9.22 -12.14
C ALA A 34 -30.46 8.91 -11.70
N VAL A 35 -29.72 8.11 -12.46
CA VAL A 35 -28.30 7.83 -12.19
C VAL A 35 -27.46 9.11 -12.23
N LYS A 36 -27.66 9.95 -13.26
CA LYS A 36 -26.93 11.22 -13.39
C LYS A 36 -27.26 12.20 -12.27
N GLU A 37 -28.53 12.31 -11.91
CA GLU A 37 -28.99 13.19 -10.83
C GLU A 37 -28.44 12.73 -9.47
N ASN A 38 -28.43 11.42 -9.20
CA ASN A 38 -27.87 10.90 -7.96
C ASN A 38 -26.36 11.12 -7.88
N ALA A 39 -25.62 10.89 -8.97
CA ALA A 39 -24.18 11.18 -9.03
C ALA A 39 -23.88 12.67 -8.83
N LYS A 40 -24.69 13.56 -9.42
CA LYS A 40 -24.58 15.01 -9.23
C LYS A 40 -24.83 15.40 -7.77
N ARG A 41 -25.89 14.85 -7.16
CA ARG A 41 -26.23 15.09 -5.76
C ARG A 41 -25.13 14.59 -4.81
N GLU A 42 -24.53 13.43 -5.08
CA GLU A 42 -23.37 12.94 -4.32
C GLU A 42 -22.18 13.92 -4.34
N GLU A 43 -21.90 14.53 -5.49
CA GLU A 43 -20.82 15.49 -5.62
C GLU A 43 -21.13 16.80 -4.87
N GLU A 44 -22.36 17.30 -4.99
CA GLU A 44 -22.83 18.49 -4.27
C GLU A 44 -22.72 18.31 -2.76
N GLU A 45 -23.09 17.14 -2.23
CA GLU A 45 -22.94 16.82 -0.82
C GLU A 45 -21.48 16.74 -0.37
N ARG A 46 -20.60 16.12 -1.18
CA ARG A 46 -19.16 16.10 -0.88
C ARG A 46 -18.59 17.52 -0.78
N LEU A 47 -18.99 18.40 -1.70
CA LEU A 47 -18.59 19.81 -1.68
C LEU A 47 -19.19 20.55 -0.48
N ALA A 48 -20.46 20.29 -0.14
CA ALA A 48 -21.10 20.88 1.02
C ALA A 48 -20.42 20.46 2.33
N VAL A 49 -20.06 19.19 2.49
CA VAL A 49 -19.29 18.69 3.65
C VAL A 49 -17.93 19.37 3.74
N LEU A 50 -17.21 19.51 2.62
CA LEU A 50 -15.92 20.21 2.59
C LEU A 50 -16.07 21.70 2.95
N ASN A 51 -17.09 22.37 2.44
CA ASN A 51 -17.34 23.78 2.74
C ASN A 51 -17.79 23.97 4.20
N ALA A 52 -18.64 23.09 4.73
CA ALA A 52 -19.02 23.07 6.13
C ALA A 52 -17.81 22.82 7.04
N ALA A 53 -16.90 21.92 6.67
CA ALA A 53 -15.65 21.69 7.38
C ALA A 53 -14.75 22.95 7.39
N LYS A 54 -14.63 23.64 6.24
CA LYS A 54 -13.89 24.91 6.15
C LYS A 54 -14.53 26.02 7.00
N GLN A 55 -15.86 26.12 7.02
CA GLN A 55 -16.57 27.09 7.86
C GLN A 55 -16.42 26.77 9.35
N LYS A 56 -16.51 25.50 9.75
CA LYS A 56 -16.24 25.08 11.14
C LYS A 56 -14.82 25.45 11.56
N ASN A 57 -13.82 25.18 10.73
CA ASN A 57 -12.44 25.53 11.00
C ASN A 57 -12.23 27.06 11.11
N ASN A 58 -12.95 27.85 10.31
CA ASN A 58 -12.94 29.31 10.39
C ASN A 58 -13.61 29.84 11.67
N LEU A 59 -14.76 29.28 12.09
CA LEU A 59 -15.40 29.62 13.36
C LEU A 59 -14.53 29.23 14.57
N GLU A 60 -13.87 28.07 14.51
CA GLU A 60 -12.96 27.60 15.55
C GLU A 60 -11.73 28.52 15.67
N ASN A 61 -11.17 28.98 14.54
CA ASN A 61 -10.10 29.98 14.51
C ASN A 61 -10.54 31.38 14.99
N LYS A 62 -11.80 31.77 14.76
CA LYS A 62 -12.36 33.03 15.31
C LYS A 62 -12.61 32.95 16.81
N ASN A 63 -13.05 31.80 17.32
CA ASN A 63 -13.24 31.58 18.76
C ASN A 63 -11.90 31.46 19.52
N LEU A 64 -10.80 31.12 18.84
CA LEU A 64 -9.43 31.16 19.38
C LEU A 64 -8.88 32.59 19.54
N ALA A 65 -9.51 33.61 18.91
CA ALA A 65 -9.06 35.00 19.00
C ALA A 65 -9.56 35.74 20.25
N VAL A 66 -10.47 35.13 21.04
CA VAL A 66 -10.88 35.67 22.35
C VAL A 66 -9.93 35.12 23.42
N VAL A 67 -8.88 35.91 23.69
CA VAL A 67 -7.96 35.90 24.84
C VAL A 67 -7.74 34.53 25.49
N LYS A 68 -6.75 33.79 24.99
CA LYS A 68 -5.91 32.95 25.83
C LYS A 68 -4.53 33.60 25.83
N VAL A 69 -4.25 34.36 26.89
CA VAL A 69 -2.86 34.67 27.26
C VAL A 69 -2.16 33.31 27.34
N ALA A 70 -1.21 33.08 26.43
CA ALA A 70 -0.44 31.87 26.42
C ALA A 70 0.27 31.76 27.78
N PRO A 71 0.14 30.63 28.51
CA PRO A 71 0.96 30.42 29.69
C PRO A 71 2.42 30.52 29.24
N GLU A 72 3.22 31.35 29.91
CA GLU A 72 4.66 31.40 29.71
C GLU A 72 5.21 30.01 30.05
N TRP A 73 5.51 29.21 29.02
CA TRP A 73 5.99 27.85 29.23
C TRP A 73 7.48 27.90 29.55
N GLU A 74 7.82 27.68 30.82
CA GLU A 74 9.21 27.51 31.24
C GLU A 74 9.83 26.36 30.43
N ARG A 75 10.96 26.65 29.78
CA ARG A 75 11.70 25.70 28.92
C ARG A 75 12.06 24.45 29.73
N GLY A 76 11.35 23.34 29.51
CA GLY A 76 11.78 22.06 30.08
C GLY A 76 10.86 20.87 29.91
N GLN A 77 9.54 21.03 29.87
CA GLN A 77 8.63 19.87 29.75
C GLN A 77 7.44 20.20 28.87
N TYR A 78 7.60 19.99 27.56
CA TYR A 78 6.45 19.87 26.68
C TYR A 78 5.71 18.57 27.04
N PRO A 79 4.37 18.59 27.20
CA PRO A 79 3.59 17.38 27.41
C PRO A 79 3.96 16.37 26.34
N THR A 80 4.31 15.16 26.77
CA THR A 80 4.73 14.12 25.84
C THR A 80 3.63 13.90 24.81
N ARG A 81 3.99 13.56 23.57
CA ARG A 81 3.02 13.35 22.48
C ARG A 81 1.83 12.48 22.91
N TRP A 82 2.08 11.49 23.77
CA TRP A 82 1.08 10.56 24.27
C TRP A 82 0.17 11.17 25.36
N GLU A 83 0.64 12.13 26.15
CA GLU A 83 -0.18 12.88 27.11
C GLU A 83 -1.19 13.79 26.40
N VAL A 84 -0.75 14.47 25.33
CA VAL A 84 -1.64 15.29 24.50
C VAL A 84 -2.75 14.41 23.91
N VAL A 85 -2.38 13.24 23.37
CA VAL A 85 -3.34 12.31 22.79
C VAL A 85 -4.26 11.70 23.84
N SER A 86 -3.76 11.32 25.02
CA SER A 86 -4.62 10.80 26.10
C SER A 86 -5.60 11.85 26.61
N ASN A 87 -5.17 13.10 26.73
CA ASN A 87 -6.06 14.20 27.13
C ASN A 87 -7.14 14.45 26.09
N PHE A 88 -6.78 14.45 24.80
CA PHE A 88 -7.74 14.56 23.71
C PHE A 88 -8.76 13.42 23.73
N ILE A 89 -8.31 12.17 23.89
CA ILE A 89 -9.19 11.00 23.96
C ILE A 89 -10.13 11.11 25.16
N ASN A 90 -9.65 11.53 26.33
CA ASN A 90 -10.50 11.71 27.51
C ASN A 90 -11.50 12.85 27.36
N GLN A 91 -11.15 13.91 26.64
CA GLN A 91 -12.00 15.10 26.46
C GLN A 91 -13.05 14.91 25.37
N HIS A 92 -12.74 14.12 24.34
CA HIS A 92 -13.58 13.99 23.13
C HIS A 92 -14.09 12.57 22.87
N GLY A 93 -13.69 11.58 23.66
CA GLY A 93 -14.14 10.21 23.50
C GLY A 93 -15.54 9.98 24.10
N THR A 94 -16.30 9.10 23.45
CA THR A 94 -17.62 8.67 23.92
C THR A 94 -17.46 7.41 24.78
N PHE A 95 -17.57 7.56 26.10
CA PHE A 95 -17.34 6.48 27.04
C PHE A 95 -18.61 6.13 27.81
N THR A 96 -18.86 4.84 28.03
CA THR A 96 -19.89 4.36 28.95
C THR A 96 -19.43 4.62 30.40
N GLU A 97 -20.36 4.82 31.33
CA GLU A 97 -20.10 5.37 32.68
C GLU A 97 -19.06 4.63 33.53
N ASN A 98 -18.62 3.43 33.12
CA ASN A 98 -17.60 2.64 33.80
C ASN A 98 -16.24 2.59 33.06
N SER A 99 -16.01 3.46 32.06
CA SER A 99 -14.75 3.50 31.32
C SER A 99 -13.68 4.29 32.06
N SER A 100 -12.60 3.62 32.44
CA SER A 100 -11.43 4.25 33.05
C SER A 100 -10.79 5.29 32.11
N LYS A 101 -10.41 6.45 32.65
CA LYS A 101 -9.70 7.52 31.92
C LYS A 101 -8.40 6.99 31.30
N PHE A 102 -8.14 7.33 30.03
CA PHE A 102 -6.94 6.96 29.31
C PHE A 102 -5.73 7.76 29.81
N ASN A 103 -4.60 7.09 29.99
CA ASN A 103 -3.33 7.74 30.33
C ASN A 103 -2.33 7.57 29.17
N ALA A 104 -1.32 8.43 29.10
CA ALA A 104 -0.25 8.38 28.09
C ALA A 104 0.38 6.98 27.95
N LYS A 105 0.55 6.25 29.06
CA LYS A 105 1.04 4.86 29.05
C LYS A 105 0.12 3.92 28.29
N LEU A 106 -1.19 4.05 28.48
CA LEU A 106 -2.21 3.21 27.84
C LEU A 106 -2.29 3.50 26.35
N VAL A 107 -2.23 4.79 25.98
CA VAL A 107 -2.21 5.24 24.59
C VAL A 107 -0.96 4.73 23.87
N LEU A 108 0.21 4.83 24.51
CA LEU A 108 1.46 4.32 23.95
C LEU A 108 1.43 2.80 23.77
N ALA A 109 0.93 2.05 24.77
CA ALA A 109 0.78 0.61 24.66
C ALA A 109 -0.15 0.23 23.50
N LYS A 110 -1.32 0.88 23.41
CA LYS A 110 -2.29 0.62 22.34
C LYS A 110 -1.75 1.00 20.96
N ALA A 111 -0.96 2.07 20.86
CA ALA A 111 -0.31 2.47 19.61
C ALA A 111 0.74 1.43 19.15
N LYS A 112 1.52 0.87 20.07
CA LYS A 112 2.45 -0.23 19.79
C LYS A 112 1.73 -1.51 19.36
N ASP A 113 0.63 -1.84 20.04
CA ASP A 113 -0.18 -3.00 19.70
C ASP A 113 -0.78 -2.86 18.30
N LEU A 114 -1.37 -1.70 17.95
CA LEU A 114 -1.88 -1.44 16.60
C LEU A 114 -0.79 -1.54 15.53
N GLN A 115 0.43 -1.09 15.83
CA GLN A 115 1.56 -1.19 14.92
C GLN A 115 2.03 -2.65 14.75
N SER A 116 1.87 -3.48 15.77
CA SER A 116 2.22 -4.91 15.74
C SER A 116 1.09 -5.80 15.18
N ALA A 117 -0.16 -5.39 15.34
CA ALA A 117 -1.36 -6.07 14.84
C ALA A 117 -1.63 -5.79 13.35
N ASP A 118 -0.84 -4.92 12.73
CA ASP A 118 -0.79 -4.75 11.28
C ASP A 118 -0.06 -5.95 10.64
N PHE A 119 -0.73 -7.12 10.66
CA PHE A 119 -0.27 -8.39 10.09
C PHE A 119 0.01 -8.33 8.58
N SER A 120 -0.31 -7.21 7.92
CA SER A 120 0.11 -6.91 6.54
C SER A 120 1.65 -6.91 6.38
N LYS A 121 2.40 -6.89 7.50
CA LYS A 121 3.87 -6.99 7.56
C LYS A 121 4.39 -8.16 8.41
N ASN A 122 3.77 -9.34 8.30
CA ASN A 122 4.47 -10.63 8.21
C ASN A 122 5.16 -11.24 9.46
N ASN A 123 4.52 -12.25 10.08
CA ASN A 123 5.17 -13.26 10.94
C ASN A 123 5.20 -14.65 10.24
N LEU A 124 4.12 -15.03 9.56
CA LEU A 124 3.98 -16.36 8.94
C LEU A 124 4.95 -16.62 7.78
N LYS A 125 5.24 -15.62 6.95
CA LYS A 125 6.15 -15.73 5.81
C LYS A 125 7.62 -15.53 6.22
N GLU A 126 7.91 -14.85 7.32
CA GLU A 126 9.26 -14.84 7.90
C GLU A 126 9.62 -16.20 8.54
N VAL A 127 8.68 -16.82 9.25
CA VAL A 127 8.85 -18.18 9.80
C VAL A 127 8.98 -19.22 8.70
N ALA A 128 8.14 -19.16 7.65
CA ALA A 128 8.24 -20.08 6.52
C ALA A 128 9.56 -19.91 5.74
N ASN A 129 10.02 -18.67 5.54
CA ASN A 129 11.29 -18.40 4.87
C ASN A 129 12.50 -18.86 5.71
N LYS A 130 12.44 -18.68 7.03
CA LYS A 130 13.50 -19.13 7.94
C LYS A 130 13.58 -20.66 7.99
N GLN A 131 12.44 -21.35 8.04
CA GLN A 131 12.39 -22.82 7.97
C GLN A 131 12.90 -23.35 6.62
N ALA A 132 12.55 -22.68 5.51
CA ALA A 132 13.09 -23.02 4.19
C ALA A 132 14.62 -22.84 4.12
N PHE A 133 15.15 -21.81 4.77
CA PHE A 133 16.59 -21.54 4.83
C PHE A 133 17.36 -22.53 5.72
N ASP A 134 16.78 -22.93 6.85
CA ASP A 134 17.39 -23.92 7.75
C ASP A 134 17.45 -25.32 7.12
N ASN A 135 16.42 -25.70 6.37
CA ASN A 135 16.44 -26.95 5.59
C ASN A 135 17.51 -26.91 4.50
N PHE A 136 17.64 -25.79 3.78
CA PHE A 136 18.70 -25.61 2.78
C PHE A 136 20.11 -25.73 3.38
N LYS A 137 20.35 -25.18 4.58
CA LYS A 137 21.63 -25.33 5.27
C LYS A 137 21.92 -26.78 5.68
N LYS A 138 20.90 -27.54 6.11
CA LYS A 138 21.04 -28.96 6.46
C LYS A 138 21.36 -29.81 5.22
N ASP A 139 20.68 -29.58 4.11
CA ASP A 139 20.94 -30.31 2.86
C ASP A 139 22.37 -30.08 2.35
N LYS A 140 22.87 -28.85 2.47
CA LYS A 140 24.24 -28.53 2.07
C LYS A 140 25.31 -29.12 3.00
N LYS A 141 24.97 -29.37 4.27
CA LYS A 141 25.85 -30.05 5.23
C LYS A 141 25.85 -31.57 5.01
N ASN A 142 24.74 -32.16 4.58
CA ASN A 142 24.65 -33.59 4.22
C ASN A 142 25.43 -33.95 2.95
N VAL A 143 25.59 -33.03 2.00
CA VAL A 143 26.33 -33.26 0.74
C VAL A 143 27.85 -33.37 0.94
N LEU A 144 28.40 -32.92 2.08
CA LEU A 144 29.84 -33.00 2.38
C LEU A 144 30.27 -34.30 3.09
N ASN A 145 29.33 -35.23 3.35
CA ASN A 145 29.61 -36.49 4.06
C ASN A 145 29.39 -37.73 3.16
N ILE A 146 29.97 -37.77 1.96
CA ILE A 146 30.06 -39.01 1.18
C ILE A 146 31.54 -39.29 0.91
N ASP A 147 32.05 -40.30 1.62
CA ASP A 147 33.43 -40.80 1.53
C ASP A 147 33.77 -41.26 0.10
N GLU A 148 35.00 -40.95 -0.30
CA GLU A 148 35.68 -41.55 -1.44
C GLU A 148 35.72 -43.07 -1.30
N THR A 149 35.22 -43.80 -2.30
CA THR A 149 35.87 -45.00 -2.87
C THR A 149 35.02 -45.60 -3.99
N GLY A 150 35.63 -45.82 -5.17
CA GLY A 150 35.09 -46.74 -6.18
C GLY A 150 34.70 -46.17 -7.54
N ILE A 151 35.57 -45.38 -8.19
CA ILE A 151 35.47 -45.14 -9.64
C ILE A 151 36.43 -46.10 -10.36
N SER A 152 35.93 -47.23 -10.88
CA SER A 152 36.46 -47.86 -12.11
C SER A 152 35.81 -49.19 -12.49
N LYS A 153 35.76 -49.39 -13.82
CA LYS A 153 35.43 -50.59 -14.65
C LYS A 153 33.95 -50.72 -15.02
N LYS A 154 33.55 -51.05 -16.26
CA LYS A 154 34.08 -51.14 -17.64
C LYS A 154 32.88 -51.72 -18.46
N LEU A 155 32.67 -51.27 -19.71
CA LEU A 155 32.24 -52.01 -20.97
C LEU A 155 31.08 -53.06 -20.85
N ASP A 156 30.17 -53.37 -21.78
CA ASP A 156 29.77 -53.02 -23.16
C ASP A 156 28.45 -53.79 -23.48
N SER A 157 27.77 -53.40 -24.57
CA SER A 157 26.94 -54.19 -25.52
C SER A 157 25.62 -54.89 -25.14
N GLU A 158 24.61 -54.56 -25.97
CA GLU A 158 23.58 -55.43 -26.61
C GLU A 158 22.14 -55.68 -26.05
N SER A 159 21.20 -55.14 -26.84
CA SER A 159 19.92 -55.68 -27.38
C SER A 159 18.69 -56.01 -26.51
N ILE A 160 17.65 -55.17 -26.70
CA ILE A 160 16.21 -55.41 -27.02
C ILE A 160 15.43 -56.52 -26.29
N THR A 161 14.32 -56.16 -25.60
CA THR A 161 12.93 -56.66 -25.86
C THR A 161 11.81 -56.00 -25.00
N VAL A 162 10.77 -55.54 -25.71
CA VAL A 162 9.32 -55.31 -25.45
C VAL A 162 8.68 -55.09 -24.04
N ASN A 163 7.96 -53.95 -23.96
CA ASN A 163 6.61 -53.64 -23.45
C ASN A 163 6.10 -54.09 -22.06
N SER A 164 5.83 -53.13 -21.16
CA SER A 164 4.48 -52.72 -20.67
C SER A 164 4.55 -51.80 -19.42
N ASP A 165 3.70 -50.77 -19.42
CA ASP A 165 3.16 -49.98 -18.28
C ASP A 165 4.07 -49.45 -17.16
N ALA A 166 4.37 -48.14 -17.19
CA ALA A 166 4.13 -47.17 -16.09
C ALA A 166 4.96 -45.86 -16.24
N LYS A 167 4.27 -44.73 -16.01
CA LYS A 167 4.77 -43.35 -15.76
C LYS A 167 5.94 -43.37 -14.74
N PRO A 168 7.03 -42.56 -14.87
CA PRO A 168 6.98 -41.12 -14.61
C PRO A 168 8.01 -40.23 -15.33
N ALA A 169 7.83 -38.93 -15.11
CA ALA A 169 8.61 -37.81 -15.59
C ALA A 169 10.04 -37.77 -15.00
N GLY A 170 11.01 -37.57 -15.90
CA GLY A 170 12.28 -36.88 -15.69
C GLY A 170 12.42 -35.87 -16.84
N GLY A 171 12.96 -34.67 -16.66
CA GLY A 171 14.30 -34.44 -16.15
C GLY A 171 14.94 -33.37 -17.03
N VAL A 172 14.91 -32.15 -16.49
CA VAL A 172 15.62 -30.95 -16.93
C VAL A 172 17.09 -31.26 -17.27
N LYS A 173 17.55 -30.83 -18.46
CA LYS A 173 18.98 -30.76 -18.78
C LYS A 173 19.55 -29.42 -18.32
N LYS A 174 20.70 -29.54 -17.66
CA LYS A 174 21.62 -28.53 -17.12
C LYS A 174 22.48 -27.91 -18.24
N VAL A 175 22.66 -26.58 -18.23
CA VAL A 175 23.91 -25.94 -18.73
C VAL A 175 24.25 -24.72 -17.87
N THR A 176 25.51 -24.64 -17.52
CA THR A 176 26.24 -23.68 -16.69
C THR A 176 26.82 -22.50 -17.48
N SER A 177 27.03 -21.39 -16.76
CA SER A 177 28.08 -20.36 -16.92
C SER A 177 27.90 -19.17 -17.88
N ASN A 178 27.94 -17.98 -17.24
CA ASN A 178 28.50 -16.67 -17.61
C ASN A 178 28.42 -16.11 -19.04
N GLY A 179 27.97 -14.85 -19.13
CA GLY A 179 28.30 -13.93 -20.23
C GLY A 179 27.09 -13.28 -20.90
N ASP A 180 26.91 -11.99 -20.60
CA ASP A 180 26.27 -10.91 -21.36
C ASP A 180 25.07 -11.16 -22.32
N ILE A 181 23.99 -10.46 -21.95
CA ILE A 181 23.02 -9.73 -22.81
C ILE A 181 22.35 -10.51 -23.94
N ARG A 182 21.06 -10.83 -23.74
CA ARG A 182 20.09 -10.57 -24.81
C ARG A 182 18.72 -10.16 -24.29
N ALA A 183 18.31 -9.00 -24.78
CA ALA A 183 17.01 -8.38 -24.62
C ALA A 183 15.89 -9.39 -24.87
N THR A 184 15.08 -9.63 -23.83
CA THR A 184 13.69 -10.01 -24.01
C THR A 184 12.87 -8.83 -23.54
N ALA A 185 11.98 -8.37 -24.42
CA ALA A 185 11.14 -7.19 -24.23
C ALA A 185 10.54 -7.20 -22.82
N LYS A 186 11.09 -6.37 -21.92
CA LYS A 186 10.60 -6.21 -20.57
C LYS A 186 9.22 -5.58 -20.69
N ALA A 187 8.17 -6.37 -20.49
CA ALA A 187 6.89 -5.84 -20.07
C ALA A 187 7.19 -4.90 -18.88
N GLU A 188 6.89 -3.61 -19.03
CA GLU A 188 7.09 -2.65 -17.96
C GLU A 188 6.23 -3.10 -16.77
N ILE A 189 6.88 -3.69 -15.77
CA ILE A 189 6.17 -4.16 -14.59
C ILE A 189 5.56 -2.92 -13.95
N PRO A 190 4.22 -2.82 -13.85
CA PRO A 190 3.56 -1.64 -13.30
C PRO A 190 4.02 -1.44 -11.86
N TRP A 191 4.20 -0.19 -11.46
CA TRP A 191 4.57 0.14 -10.08
C TRP A 191 3.41 -0.17 -9.15
N THR A 192 3.63 -1.07 -8.20
CA THR A 192 2.66 -1.33 -7.14
C THR A 192 2.65 -0.19 -6.13
N THR A 193 1.55 0.00 -5.39
CA THR A 193 1.43 1.03 -4.36
C THR A 193 2.53 0.91 -3.29
N SER A 194 2.90 -0.31 -2.91
CA SER A 194 3.95 -0.58 -1.92
C SER A 194 5.33 -0.14 -2.42
N GLU A 195 5.69 -0.51 -3.66
CA GLU A 195 6.96 -0.08 -4.28
C GLU A 195 7.04 1.44 -4.43
N GLN A 196 5.93 2.08 -4.82
CA GLN A 196 5.86 3.52 -4.97
C GLN A 196 6.04 4.24 -3.62
N GLN A 197 5.42 3.74 -2.54
CA GLN A 197 5.62 4.27 -1.19
C GLN A 197 7.07 4.13 -0.72
N LEU A 198 7.71 2.99 -0.97
CA LEU A 198 9.12 2.78 -0.66
C LEU A 198 10.03 3.75 -1.44
N LEU A 199 9.74 3.98 -2.73
CA LEU A 199 10.46 4.95 -3.55
C LEU A 199 10.33 6.36 -2.97
N GLU A 200 9.13 6.80 -2.61
CA GLU A 200 8.89 8.12 -2.04
C GLU A 200 9.57 8.30 -0.68
N GLN A 201 9.51 7.27 0.17
CA GLN A 201 10.20 7.29 1.46
C GLN A 201 11.72 7.37 1.26
N ALA A 202 12.29 6.52 0.39
CA ALA A 202 13.73 6.52 0.13
C ALA A 202 14.20 7.84 -0.51
N LEU A 203 13.39 8.46 -1.38
CA LEU A 203 13.68 9.77 -1.97
C LEU A 203 13.72 10.90 -0.93
N LYS A 204 12.95 10.80 0.16
CA LYS A 204 12.99 11.73 1.31
C LYS A 204 14.19 11.48 2.20
N THR A 205 14.53 10.22 2.45
CA THR A 205 15.67 9.82 3.29
C THR A 205 17.01 10.17 2.65
N TYR A 206 17.13 9.98 1.33
CA TYR A 206 18.36 10.22 0.58
C TYR A 206 18.18 11.43 -0.36
N PRO A 207 18.56 12.65 0.07
CA PRO A 207 18.44 13.85 -0.75
C PRO A 207 19.44 13.84 -1.92
N ALA A 208 19.27 14.79 -2.85
CA ALA A 208 20.10 14.88 -4.06
C ALA A 208 21.59 15.17 -3.79
N SER A 209 21.94 15.62 -2.58
CA SER A 209 23.31 15.86 -2.15
C SER A 209 24.09 14.59 -1.84
N SER A 210 23.44 13.42 -1.74
CA SER A 210 24.11 12.15 -1.45
C SER A 210 24.63 11.50 -2.75
N PRO A 211 25.95 11.26 -2.90
CA PRO A 211 26.52 10.68 -4.13
C PRO A 211 26.05 9.24 -4.39
N GLU A 212 25.73 8.48 -3.34
CA GLU A 212 25.24 7.09 -3.41
C GLU A 212 23.71 6.99 -3.39
N ARG A 213 23.00 8.11 -3.57
CA ARG A 213 21.54 8.21 -3.40
C ARG A 213 20.80 7.07 -4.08
N TRP A 214 21.10 6.84 -5.35
CA TRP A 214 20.35 5.90 -6.16
C TRP A 214 20.66 4.44 -5.84
N ASP A 215 21.86 4.14 -5.35
CA ASP A 215 22.22 2.80 -4.91
C ASP A 215 21.45 2.45 -3.63
N ARG A 216 21.43 3.35 -2.65
CA ARG A 216 20.63 3.19 -1.42
C ARG A 216 19.12 3.14 -1.67
N ILE A 217 18.61 3.87 -2.66
CA ILE A 217 17.20 3.79 -3.06
C ILE A 217 16.88 2.42 -3.67
N ALA A 218 17.76 1.86 -4.50
CA ALA A 218 17.55 0.55 -5.09
C ALA A 218 17.56 -0.57 -4.03
N GLU A 219 18.42 -0.46 -3.02
CA GLU A 219 18.45 -1.39 -1.87
C GLU A 219 17.13 -1.38 -1.08
N CYS A 220 16.42 -0.25 -1.05
CA CYS A 220 15.11 -0.17 -0.38
C CYS A 220 13.99 -0.87 -1.17
N ILE A 221 14.21 -1.23 -2.43
CA ILE A 221 13.18 -1.77 -3.34
C ILE A 221 13.69 -3.04 -4.02
N PRO A 222 13.54 -4.23 -3.40
CA PRO A 222 14.24 -5.45 -3.81
C PRO A 222 13.93 -5.94 -5.23
N ASN A 223 12.78 -5.56 -5.79
CA ASN A 223 12.36 -5.96 -7.14
C ASN A 223 12.62 -4.89 -8.20
N ARG A 224 13.25 -3.77 -7.85
CA ARG A 224 13.51 -2.65 -8.78
C ARG A 224 14.99 -2.30 -8.81
N THR A 225 15.49 -2.11 -10.01
CA THR A 225 16.88 -1.70 -10.22
C THR A 225 17.03 -0.19 -10.06
N LYS A 226 18.27 0.25 -9.80
CA LYS A 226 18.67 1.67 -9.82
C LYS A 226 18.12 2.42 -11.03
N LYS A 227 18.22 1.81 -12.23
CA LYS A 227 17.77 2.41 -13.49
C LYS A 227 16.24 2.60 -13.52
N GLU A 228 15.48 1.65 -13.01
CA GLU A 228 14.00 1.73 -12.94
C GLU A 228 13.55 2.78 -11.93
N CYS A 229 14.21 2.89 -10.77
CA CYS A 229 13.95 3.94 -9.78
C CYS A 229 14.24 5.34 -10.35
N MET A 230 15.36 5.50 -11.07
CA MET A 230 15.72 6.75 -11.74
C MET A 230 14.72 7.13 -12.83
N LYS A 231 14.29 6.17 -13.66
CA LYS A 231 13.29 6.39 -14.70
C LYS A 231 11.97 6.87 -14.08
N ARG A 232 11.48 6.15 -13.06
CA ARG A 232 10.24 6.49 -12.37
C ARG A 232 10.28 7.88 -11.74
N TYR A 233 11.41 8.25 -11.14
CA TYR A 233 11.59 9.59 -10.59
C TYR A 233 11.51 10.68 -11.66
N LYS A 234 12.11 10.48 -12.85
CA LYS A 234 12.02 11.44 -13.96
C LYS A 234 10.57 11.65 -14.39
N GLU A 235 9.80 10.58 -14.57
CA GLU A 235 8.37 10.64 -14.90
C GLU A 235 7.56 11.45 -13.86
N LEU A 236 7.84 11.22 -12.57
CA LEU A 236 7.19 11.96 -11.48
C LEU A 236 7.53 13.46 -11.52
N VAL A 237 8.80 13.81 -11.77
CA VAL A 237 9.22 15.21 -11.89
C VAL A 237 8.55 15.89 -13.08
N GLU A 238 8.46 15.23 -14.22
CA GLU A 238 7.76 15.74 -15.41
C GLU A 238 6.27 15.95 -15.14
N THR A 239 5.61 14.96 -14.53
CA THR A 239 4.20 15.05 -14.15
C THR A 239 3.93 16.21 -13.20
N VAL A 240 4.79 16.41 -12.18
CA VAL A 240 4.67 17.52 -11.23
C VAL A 240 4.90 18.88 -11.92
N LYS A 241 5.91 18.98 -12.79
CA LYS A 241 6.17 20.20 -13.57
C LYS A 241 4.99 20.55 -14.48
N ALA A 242 4.46 19.58 -15.23
CA ALA A 242 3.30 19.76 -16.09
C ALA A 242 2.07 20.18 -15.28
N LYS A 243 1.80 19.52 -14.15
CA LYS A 243 0.69 19.87 -13.25
C LYS A 243 0.86 21.27 -12.66
N LYS A 244 2.08 21.70 -12.34
CA LYS A 244 2.36 23.05 -11.83
C LYS A 244 2.19 24.12 -12.93
N ALA A 245 2.66 23.86 -14.15
CA ALA A 245 2.48 24.75 -15.28
C ALA A 245 1.00 24.93 -15.64
N ALA A 246 0.23 23.83 -15.65
CA ALA A 246 -1.22 23.90 -15.87
C ALA A 246 -1.94 24.71 -14.78
N GLN A 247 -1.58 24.52 -13.51
CA GLN A 247 -2.14 25.31 -12.40
C GLN A 247 -1.78 26.79 -12.52
N ALA A 248 -0.54 27.14 -12.90
CA ALA A 248 -0.12 28.52 -13.09
C ALA A 248 -0.87 29.20 -14.25
N ALA A 249 -1.13 28.49 -15.34
CA ALA A 249 -1.89 28.99 -16.49
C ALA A 249 -3.37 29.23 -16.15
N VAL A 250 -3.97 28.41 -15.27
CA VAL A 250 -5.34 28.60 -14.79
C VAL A 250 -5.43 29.76 -13.81
N ALA A 251 -4.41 29.97 -12.96
CA ALA A 251 -4.39 31.07 -11.99
C ALA A 251 -4.12 32.45 -12.62
N SER A 252 -3.65 32.50 -13.88
CA SER A 252 -3.34 33.73 -14.61
C SER A 252 -4.43 34.15 -15.62
N LYS A 253 -5.57 33.44 -15.63
CA LYS A 253 -6.79 33.78 -16.38
C LYS A 253 -7.87 34.25 -15.41
#